data_AF-A0A2Z4RS37-F1
#
_entry.id   AF-A0A2Z4RS37-F1
#
_cell.length_a   1.000
_cell.length_b   1.000
_cell.length_c   1.000
_cell.angle_alpha   90.00
_cell.angle_beta   90.00
_cell.angle_gamma   90.00
#
_symmetry.space_group_name_H-M   'P 1'
#
loop_
_entity.id
_entity.type
_entity.pdbx_description
1 polymer ?
#
loop_
_entity_poly.entity_id
_entity_poly.type
_entity_poly.pdbx_seq_one_letter_code
_entity_poly.pdbx_strand_id
1 'polypeptide(L)'
;MLNDTDSVGDTFKRAFYRVDGVTMYVFWAIWVGMSAWAIFDTQASKIEVIVKLMIGLLNPFLYVLQGLIRMPGLLSALIIAAINARFLFVHF
;
A
#
# COMPACT_ATOMS: atom_id res chain seq x y z
N MET A 1 -3.90 -2.53 31.32
CA MET A 1 -2.46 -2.63 30.98
C MET A 1 -2.28 -3.93 30.23
N LEU A 2 -1.95 -3.87 28.95
CA LEU A 2 -1.57 -5.06 28.19
C LEU A 2 -0.25 -5.56 28.79
N ASN A 3 -0.21 -6.86 29.08
CA ASN A 3 0.86 -7.54 29.81
C ASN A 3 2.23 -7.24 29.15
N ASP A 4 3.27 -6.95 29.92
CA ASP A 4 4.63 -6.67 29.40
C ASP A 4 5.28 -7.88 28.68
N THR A 5 4.58 -9.02 28.63
CA THR A 5 4.94 -10.23 27.86
C THR A 5 4.26 -10.29 26.48
N ASP A 6 3.39 -9.35 26.15
CA ASP A 6 2.62 -9.33 24.92
C ASP A 6 3.44 -8.76 23.74
N SER A 7 4.45 -9.54 23.33
CA SER A 7 5.31 -9.25 22.18
C SER A 7 4.54 -9.07 20.86
N VAL A 8 3.30 -9.55 20.80
CA VAL A 8 2.40 -9.39 19.65
C VAL A 8 1.92 -7.94 19.58
N GLY A 9 1.42 -7.37 20.68
CA GLY A 9 0.97 -5.98 20.73
C GLY A 9 2.03 -4.96 20.31
N ASP A 10 3.28 -5.15 20.74
CA ASP A 10 4.40 -4.29 20.35
C ASP A 10 4.82 -4.46 18.88
N THR A 11 4.71 -5.69 18.36
CA THR A 11 4.97 -5.97 16.94
C THR A 11 3.90 -5.32 16.06
N PHE A 12 2.63 -5.37 16.45
CA PHE A 12 1.53 -4.69 15.75
C PHE A 12 1.66 -3.17 15.86
N LYS A 13 1.93 -2.60 17.04
CA LYS A 13 2.18 -1.15 17.17
C LYS A 13 3.30 -0.69 16.24
N ARG A 14 4.40 -1.44 16.19
CA ARG A 14 5.50 -1.10 15.28
C ARG A 14 5.14 -1.27 13.81
N ALA A 15 4.32 -2.25 13.44
CA ALA A 15 3.91 -2.43 12.04
C ALA A 15 2.97 -1.31 11.54
N PHE A 16 2.09 -0.80 12.41
CA PHE A 16 1.07 0.20 12.04
C PHE A 16 1.48 1.66 12.30
N TYR A 17 2.32 1.95 13.31
CA TYR A 17 2.77 3.31 13.67
C TYR A 17 4.14 3.67 13.09
N ARG A 18 4.33 3.37 11.81
CA ARG A 18 5.57 3.64 11.08
C ARG A 18 5.48 4.99 10.35
N VAL A 19 6.51 5.83 10.52
CA VAL A 19 6.58 7.18 9.92
C VAL A 19 6.77 7.12 8.40
N ASP A 20 7.29 5.99 7.90
CA ASP A 20 7.50 5.74 6.47
C ASP A 20 6.23 5.37 5.69
N GLY A 21 5.07 5.37 6.35
CA GLY A 21 3.77 5.11 5.71
C GLY A 21 3.39 6.12 4.64
N VAL A 22 4.03 7.29 4.59
CA VAL A 22 3.79 8.34 3.59
C VAL A 22 3.87 7.78 2.17
N THR A 23 4.89 6.97 1.85
CA THR A 23 5.03 6.39 0.51
C THR A 23 3.87 5.45 0.17
N MET A 24 3.43 4.64 1.13
CA MET A 24 2.26 3.78 0.95
C MET A 24 0.98 4.60 0.70
N TYR A 25 0.73 5.63 1.52
CA TYR A 25 -0.46 6.49 1.37
C TYR A 25 -0.47 7.24 0.04
N VAL A 26 0.68 7.73 -0.43
CA VAL A 26 0.80 8.41 -1.73
C VAL A 26 0.39 7.47 -2.88
N PHE A 27 0.97 6.27 -2.95
CA PHE A 27 0.61 5.33 -4.01
C PHE A 27 -0.81 4.81 -3.88
N TRP A 28 -1.28 4.59 -2.65
CA TRP A 28 -2.66 4.20 -2.42
C TRP A 28 -3.65 5.26 -2.92
N ALA A 29 -3.38 6.54 -2.64
CA ALA A 29 -4.17 7.66 -3.15
C ALA A 29 -4.15 7.73 -4.69
N ILE A 30 -3.00 7.49 -5.33
CA ILE A 30 -2.90 7.44 -6.80
C ILE A 30 -3.82 6.36 -7.37
N TRP A 31 -3.75 5.12 -6.86
CA TRP A 31 -4.59 4.02 -7.36
C TRP A 31 -6.07 4.27 -7.11
N VAL A 32 -6.44 4.74 -5.91
CA VAL A 32 -7.84 5.09 -5.61
C VAL A 32 -8.34 6.21 -6.53
N GLY A 33 -7.52 7.24 -6.77
CA GLY A 33 -7.84 8.32 -7.70
C GLY A 33 -8.04 7.83 -9.14
N MET A 34 -7.14 6.98 -9.64
CA MET A 34 -7.26 6.38 -10.98
C MET A 34 -8.51 5.49 -11.10
N SER A 35 -8.81 4.69 -10.08
CA SER A 35 -10.01 3.85 -10.05
C SER A 35 -11.28 4.70 -9.99
N ALA A 36 -11.30 5.77 -9.18
CA ALA A 36 -12.42 6.68 -9.08
C ALA A 36 -12.67 7.41 -10.41
N TRP A 37 -11.60 7.86 -11.07
CA TRP A 37 -11.68 8.49 -12.39
C TRP A 37 -12.28 7.54 -13.43
N ALA A 38 -11.84 6.27 -13.44
CA ALA A 38 -12.31 5.27 -14.38
C ALA A 38 -13.80 4.89 -14.22
N ILE A 39 -14.45 5.26 -13.11
CA ILE A 39 -15.91 5.11 -12.95
C ILE A 39 -16.67 6.08 -13.85
N PHE A 40 -16.10 7.27 -14.10
CA PHE A 40 -16.72 8.31 -14.92
C PHE A 40 -16.39 8.19 -16.41
N ASP A 41 -15.41 7.35 -16.77
CA ASP A 41 -15.05 7.09 -18.15
C ASP A 41 -15.95 5.98 -18.74
N THR A 42 -16.82 6.36 -19.68
CA THR A 42 -17.74 5.42 -20.35
C THR A 42 -17.03 4.37 -21.21
N GLN A 43 -15.76 4.57 -21.54
CA GLN A 43 -14.97 3.65 -22.34
C GLN A 43 -14.16 2.67 -21.47
N ALA A 44 -14.02 2.95 -20.17
CA ALA A 44 -13.24 2.13 -19.28
C ALA A 44 -13.91 0.77 -19.02
N SER A 45 -13.14 -0.30 -19.15
CA SER A 45 -13.62 -1.64 -18.83
C SER A 45 -13.81 -1.77 -17.31
N LYS A 46 -14.93 -2.34 -16.88
CA LYS A 46 -15.17 -2.66 -15.45
C LYS A 46 -14.07 -3.54 -14.86
N ILE A 47 -13.47 -4.40 -15.69
CA ILE A 47 -12.35 -5.27 -15.29
C ILE A 47 -11.12 -4.42 -14.97
N GLU A 48 -10.85 -3.37 -15.74
CA GLU A 48 -9.72 -2.47 -15.54
C GLU A 48 -9.82 -1.71 -14.22
N VAL A 49 -11.03 -1.24 -13.86
CA VAL A 49 -11.30 -0.58 -12.58
C VAL A 49 -10.99 -1.52 -11.41
N ILE A 50 -11.44 -2.78 -11.50
CA ILE A 50 -11.22 -3.81 -10.48
C ILE A 50 -9.72 -4.09 -10.34
N VAL A 51 -8.99 -4.25 -11.45
CA VAL A 51 -7.54 -4.49 -11.44
C VAL A 51 -6.81 -3.33 -10.76
N LYS A 52 -7.13 -2.08 -11.11
CA LYS A 52 -6.53 -0.88 -10.47
C LYS A 52 -6.79 -0.83 -8.96
N LEU A 53 -8.00 -1.18 -8.52
CA LEU A 53 -8.34 -1.27 -7.10
C LEU A 53 -7.55 -2.38 -6.40
N MET A 54 -7.43 -3.56 -7.01
CA MET A 54 -6.65 -4.66 -6.46
C MET A 54 -5.18 -4.29 -6.29
N ILE A 55 -4.57 -3.63 -7.29
CA ILE A 55 -3.19 -3.15 -7.20
C ILE A 55 -3.06 -2.11 -6.07
N GLY A 56 -4.00 -1.18 -5.97
CA GLY A 56 -4.04 -0.20 -4.88
C GLY A 56 -4.09 -0.86 -3.49
N LEU A 57 -4.90 -1.90 -3.32
CA LEU A 57 -5.05 -2.64 -2.06
C LEU A 57 -3.79 -3.41 -1.65
N LEU A 58 -2.94 -3.82 -2.61
CA LEU A 58 -1.66 -4.49 -2.29
C LEU A 58 -0.72 -3.60 -1.47
N ASN A 59 -0.82 -2.28 -1.59
CA ASN A 59 0.08 -1.35 -0.89
C ASN A 59 -0.04 -1.41 0.64
N PRO A 60 -1.24 -1.26 1.24
CA PRO A 60 -1.44 -1.49 2.67
C PRO A 60 -0.96 -2.88 3.14
N PHE A 61 -1.26 -3.94 2.39
CA PHE A 61 -0.83 -5.30 2.75
C PHE A 61 0.70 -5.45 2.77
N LEU A 62 1.37 -4.98 1.72
CA LEU A 62 2.84 -5.01 1.64
C LEU A 62 3.47 -4.18 2.75
N TYR A 63 2.93 -2.99 3.02
CA TYR A 63 3.42 -2.11 4.07
C TYR A 63 3.32 -2.75 5.46
N VAL A 64 2.17 -3.33 5.80
CA VAL A 64 1.97 -4.03 7.08
C VAL A 64 2.89 -5.25 7.18
N LEU A 65 2.98 -6.07 6.13
CA LEU A 65 3.86 -7.24 6.11
C LEU A 65 5.32 -6.86 6.36
N GLN A 66 5.78 -5.80 5.68
CA GLN A 66 7.13 -5.27 5.88
C GLN A 66 7.34 -4.72 7.30
N GLY A 67 6.29 -4.17 7.92
CA GLY A 67 6.26 -3.79 9.34
C GLY A 67 6.45 -4.98 10.27
N LEU A 68 5.75 -6.07 10.00
CA LEU A 68 5.82 -7.30 10.79
C LEU A 68 7.20 -7.96 10.74
N ILE A 69 7.84 -7.99 9.56
CA ILE A 69 9.22 -8.50 9.41
C ILE A 69 10.31 -7.51 9.86
N ARG A 70 9.92 -6.36 10.44
CA ARG A 70 10.83 -5.34 10.97
C ARG A 70 11.78 -4.76 9.90
N MET A 71 11.27 -4.61 8.68
CA MET A 71 12.04 -4.05 7.58
C MET A 71 12.33 -2.56 7.83
N PRO A 72 13.52 -2.05 7.47
CA PRO A 72 13.83 -0.63 7.60
C PRO A 72 12.88 0.26 6.78
N GLY A 73 12.50 1.41 7.34
CA GLY A 73 11.58 2.38 6.73
C GLY A 73 11.92 2.76 5.30
N LEU A 74 13.18 3.12 5.09
CA LEU A 74 13.70 3.50 3.77
C LEU A 74 13.59 2.34 2.75
N LEU A 75 13.91 1.13 3.17
CA LEU A 75 13.87 -0.03 2.29
C LEU A 75 12.43 -0.39 1.91
N SER A 76 11.51 -0.31 2.87
CA SER A 76 10.07 -0.45 2.63
C SER A 76 9.55 0.56 1.60
N ALA A 77 9.90 1.83 1.79
CA ALA A 77 9.53 2.90 0.87
C ALA A 77 10.06 2.65 -0.55
N LEU A 78 11.33 2.23 -0.70
CA LEU A 78 11.92 1.92 -2.00
C LEU A 78 11.25 0.74 -2.70
N ILE A 79 10.91 -0.32 -1.96
CA ILE A 79 10.22 -1.49 -2.52
C ILE A 79 8.81 -1.12 -2.99
N ILE A 80 8.05 -0.41 -2.15
CA ILE A 80 6.70 0.06 -2.51
C ILE A 80 6.80 0.95 -3.74
N ALA A 81 7.74 1.91 -3.77
CA ALA A 81 7.92 2.79 -4.92
C ALA A 81 8.29 2.04 -6.20
N ALA A 82 9.24 1.10 -6.15
CA ALA A 82 9.65 0.31 -7.31
C ALA A 82 8.51 -0.55 -7.88
N ILE A 83 7.74 -1.20 -7.01
CA ILE A 83 6.58 -2.02 -7.42
C ILE A 83 5.53 -1.13 -8.09
N ASN A 84 5.14 -0.02 -7.46
CA ASN A 84 4.10 0.85 -8.00
C ASN A 84 4.55 1.56 -9.28
N ALA A 85 5.79 2.04 -9.35
CA ALA A 85 6.32 2.65 -10.57
C ALA A 85 6.23 1.69 -11.76
N ARG A 86 6.56 0.41 -11.57
CA ARG A 86 6.42 -0.61 -12.62
C ARG A 86 4.97 -0.79 -13.07
N PHE A 87 4.02 -0.88 -12.15
CA PHE A 87 2.60 -1.02 -12.50
C PHE A 87 2.04 0.23 -13.19
N LEU A 88 2.44 1.42 -12.74
CA LEU A 88 2.05 2.68 -13.38
C LEU A 88 2.59 2.74 -14.81
N PHE A 89 3.86 2.37 -15.05
CA PHE A 89 4.45 2.31 -16.39
C PHE A 89 3.76 1.36 -17.38
N VAL A 90 3.02 0.36 -16.89
CA VAL A 90 2.26 -0.57 -17.74
C VAL A 90 0.85 -0.04 -18.04
N HIS A 91 0.34 0.87 -17.22
CA HIS A 91 -1.01 1.44 -17.31
C HIS A 91 -1.06 2.85 -17.91
N PHE A 92 0.09 3.45 -18.18
CA PHE A 92 0.27 4.70 -18.93
C PHE A 92 1.05 4.40 -20.22
#